data_AF-A0A7D7LJV2-F1
#
_entry.id   AF-A0A7D7LJV2-F1
#
_cell.length_a   1.000
_cell.length_b   1.000
_cell.length_c   1.000
_cell.angle_alpha   90.00
_cell.angle_beta   90.00
_cell.angle_gamma   90.00
#
_symmetry.space_group_name_H-M   'P 1'
#
loop_
_entity.id
_entity.type
_entity.pdbx_description
1 polymer ?
#
loop_
_entity_poly.entity_id
_entity_poly.type
_entity_poly.pdbx_seq_one_letter_code
_entity_poly.pdbx_strand_id
1 'polypeptide(L)'
;MKVRFFPEVMEFIQEGKKRHPKQKIELGPKGKDGKPTYVDYIVKLPERSLEEFCRWVYRFMGNAQFISPQYLAEQHQKFARALIDRYSSKAT
;
A
#
# COMPACT_ATOMS: atom_id res chain seq x y z
N MET A 1 -2.78 -3.55 11.00
CA MET A 1 -2.56 -3.71 9.54
C MET A 1 -1.34 -2.91 9.14
N LYS A 2 -0.55 -3.43 8.21
CA LYS A 2 0.68 -2.83 7.70
C LYS A 2 0.64 -2.81 6.17
N VAL A 3 0.84 -1.62 5.59
CA VAL A 3 0.88 -1.39 4.14
C VAL A 3 2.16 -0.65 3.82
N ARG A 4 2.89 -1.16 2.83
CA ARG A 4 4.09 -0.52 2.28
C ARG A 4 3.71 0.35 1.09
N PHE A 5 4.25 1.56 1.07
CA PHE A 5 4.06 2.54 0.00
C PHE A 5 5.41 2.88 -0.64
N PHE A 6 5.41 3.03 -1.95
CA PHE A 6 6.62 3.26 -2.77
C PHE A 6 6.76 4.74 -3.21
N PRO A 7 7.93 5.16 -3.72
CA PRO A 7 8.32 6.57 -3.81
C PRO A 7 7.29 7.55 -4.41
N GLU A 8 6.53 7.15 -5.44
CA GLU A 8 5.56 8.03 -6.11
C GLU A 8 4.43 8.53 -5.19
N VAL A 9 4.13 7.81 -4.10
CA VAL A 9 3.02 8.14 -3.19
C VAL A 9 3.49 8.40 -1.77
N MET A 10 4.78 8.24 -1.49
CA MET A 10 5.34 8.33 -0.14
C MET A 10 5.17 9.69 0.52
N GLU A 11 5.28 10.79 -0.23
CA GLU A 11 5.11 12.14 0.31
C GLU A 11 3.67 12.35 0.79
N PHE A 12 2.69 11.97 -0.04
CA PHE A 12 1.27 12.03 0.31
C PHE A 12 0.93 11.22 1.58
N ILE A 13 1.48 10.01 1.70
CA ILE A 13 1.25 9.16 2.88
C ILE A 13 1.87 9.77 4.14
N GLN A 14 3.06 10.36 4.01
CA GLN A 14 3.74 11.03 5.13
C GLN A 14 3.02 12.30 5.58
N GLU A 15 2.43 13.07 4.66
CA GLU A 15 1.59 14.22 4.99
C GLU A 15 0.35 13.81 5.80
N GLY A 16 -0.25 12.66 5.48
CA GLY A 16 -1.38 12.08 6.20
C GLY A 16 -1.13 11.85 7.70
N LYS A 17 0.14 11.64 8.11
CA LYS A 17 0.56 11.45 9.51
C LYS A 17 0.11 12.59 10.44
N LYS A 18 0.00 13.81 9.92
CA LYS A 18 -0.41 14.98 10.71
C LYS A 18 -1.87 14.93 11.14
N ARG A 19 -2.71 14.07 10.54
CA ARG A 19 -4.17 14.11 10.68
C ARG A 19 -4.76 13.06 11.62
N HIS A 20 -4.01 12.00 11.98
CA HIS A 20 -4.57 10.91 12.79
C HIS A 20 -3.56 10.27 13.78
N PRO A 21 -3.78 10.41 15.10
CA PRO A 21 -2.83 9.96 16.13
C PRO A 21 -2.67 8.44 16.27
N LYS A 22 -3.54 7.64 15.65
CA LYS A 22 -3.48 6.16 15.70
C LYS A 22 -2.62 5.53 14.59
N GLN A 23 -2.05 6.36 13.72
CA GLN A 23 -1.26 5.92 12.58
C GLN A 23 0.23 5.99 12.92
N LYS A 24 0.98 4.92 12.60
CA LYS A 24 2.43 4.88 12.72
C LYS A 24 3.03 4.78 11.32
N ILE A 25 4.07 5.56 11.08
CA ILE A 25 4.85 5.55 9.84
C ILE A 25 6.27 5.13 10.18
N GLU A 26 6.76 4.10 9.52
CA GLU A 26 8.13 3.60 9.60
C GLU A 26 8.82 3.83 8.24
N LEU A 27 9.96 4.50 8.23
CA LEU A 27 10.73 4.74 7.00
C LEU A 27 11.56 3.49 6.68
N GLY A 28 11.56 3.08 5.42
CA GLY A 28 12.44 2.04 4.91
C GLY A 28 13.91 2.48 4.84
N PRO A 29 14.81 1.58 4.41
CA PRO A 29 16.21 1.93 4.20
C PRO A 29 16.35 3.03 3.15
N LYS A 30 17.39 3.85 3.31
CA LYS A 30 17.68 4.93 2.37
C LYS A 30 18.31 4.37 1.09
N GLY A 31 17.88 4.89 -0.05
CA GLY A 31 18.49 4.67 -1.35
C GLY A 31 19.76 5.49 -1.53
N LYS A 32 20.33 5.43 -2.74
CA LYS A 32 21.55 6.16 -3.12
C LYS A 32 21.38 7.69 -3.05
N ASP A 33 20.15 8.17 -3.19
CA ASP A 33 19.75 9.57 -3.09
C ASP A 33 19.52 10.04 -1.63
N GLY A 34 19.73 9.16 -0.64
CA GLY A 34 19.51 9.45 0.77
C GLY A 34 18.02 9.48 1.17
N LYS A 35 17.10 9.20 0.24
CA LYS A 35 15.65 9.13 0.51
C LYS A 35 15.23 7.70 0.85
N PRO A 36 14.21 7.50 1.69
CA PRO A 36 13.69 6.16 1.99
C PRO A 36 13.15 5.48 0.72
N THR A 37 13.44 4.20 0.57
CA THR A 37 12.99 3.36 -0.58
C THR A 37 11.51 2.97 -0.50
N TYR A 38 10.94 3.01 0.70
CA TYR A 38 9.52 2.82 0.96
C TYR A 38 9.12 3.46 2.29
N VAL A 39 7.81 3.57 2.50
CA VAL A 39 7.19 3.88 3.80
C VAL A 39 6.29 2.74 4.21
N ASP A 40 6.48 2.24 5.42
CA ASP A 40 5.58 1.29 6.07
C ASP A 40 4.56 2.06 6.90
N TYR A 41 3.30 2.02 6.47
CA TYR A 41 2.15 2.62 7.13
C TYR A 41 1.42 1.58 7.97
N ILE A 42 1.29 1.84 9.26
CA ILE A 42 0.71 0.93 10.25
C ILE A 42 -0.47 1.59 10.92
N VAL A 43 -1.61 0.90 10.90
CA VAL A 43 -2.85 1.40 11.51
C VAL A 43 -3.62 0.26 12.17
N LYS A 44 -4.27 0.59 13.29
CA LYS A 44 -5.33 -0.22 13.90
C LYS A 44 -6.67 0.36 13.45
N LEU A 45 -7.42 -0.41 12.67
CA LEU A 45 -8.75 -0.02 12.19
C LEU A 45 -9.82 -0.93 12.82
N PRO A 46 -11.01 -0.40 13.09
CA PRO A 46 -12.18 -1.23 13.34
C PRO A 46 -12.59 -1.94 12.04
N GLU A 47 -13.22 -3.11 12.16
CA GLU A 47 -13.64 -3.95 11.03
C GLU A 47 -14.51 -3.19 10.02
N ARG A 48 -15.43 -2.34 10.50
CA ARG A 48 -16.30 -1.50 9.65
C ARG A 48 -15.55 -0.57 8.69
N SER A 49 -14.30 -0.19 9.02
CA SER A 49 -13.48 0.72 8.21
C SER A 49 -12.48 -0.03 7.32
N LEU A 50 -12.42 -1.36 7.42
CA LEU A 50 -11.46 -2.16 6.69
C LEU A 50 -11.69 -2.09 5.18
N GLU A 51 -12.94 -2.20 4.75
CA GLU A 51 -13.28 -2.21 3.32
C GLU A 51 -12.93 -0.88 2.64
N GLU A 52 -13.32 0.25 3.24
CA GLU A 52 -12.99 1.59 2.74
C GLU A 52 -11.48 1.81 2.67
N PHE A 53 -10.77 1.38 3.71
CA PHE A 53 -9.31 1.45 3.71
C PHE A 53 -8.70 0.61 2.58
N CYS A 54 -9.18 -0.62 2.37
CA CYS A 54 -8.68 -1.48 1.30
C CYS A 54 -8.93 -0.83 -0.07
N ARG A 55 -10.14 -0.30 -0.31
CA ARG A 55 -10.48 0.44 -1.53
C ARG A 55 -9.56 1.64 -1.76
N TRP A 56 -9.20 2.36 -0.69
CA TRP A 56 -8.25 3.46 -0.77
C TRP A 56 -6.83 2.98 -1.14
N VAL A 57 -6.32 1.93 -0.50
CA VAL A 57 -5.00 1.35 -0.83
C VAL A 57 -4.95 0.86 -2.29
N TYR A 58 -6.01 0.19 -2.76
CA TYR A 58 -6.08 -0.30 -4.14
C TYR A 58 -6.02 0.82 -5.19
N ARG A 59 -6.25 2.09 -4.85
CA ARG A 59 -6.05 3.20 -5.81
C ARG A 59 -4.59 3.40 -6.19
N PHE A 60 -3.66 2.94 -5.36
CA PHE A 60 -2.23 3.07 -5.60
C PHE A 60 -1.63 1.87 -6.30
N MET A 61 -2.32 0.72 -6.35
CA MET A 61 -1.89 -0.52 -7.02
C MET A 61 -0.39 -0.80 -6.87
N GLY A 62 0.41 -0.65 -7.94
CA GLY A 62 1.86 -0.92 -7.95
C GLY A 62 2.68 -0.05 -7.00
N ASN A 63 2.13 1.08 -6.55
CA ASN A 63 2.73 1.97 -5.56
C ASN A 63 2.36 1.63 -4.11
N ALA A 64 1.62 0.53 -3.89
CA ALA A 64 1.30 0.03 -2.56
C ALA A 64 1.43 -1.50 -2.47
N GLN A 65 1.63 -2.01 -1.25
CA GLN A 65 1.68 -3.44 -0.99
C GLN A 65 1.21 -3.73 0.43
N PHE A 66 0.19 -4.59 0.59
CA PHE A 66 -0.16 -5.11 1.91
C PHE A 66 0.97 -6.02 2.42
N ILE A 67 1.45 -5.74 3.63
CA ILE A 67 2.45 -6.56 4.34
C ILE A 67 1.75 -7.44 5.38
N SER A 68 0.73 -6.90 6.06
CA SER A 68 -0.11 -7.69 6.97
C SER A 68 -1.49 -7.05 7.15
N PRO A 69 -2.56 -7.84 7.41
CA PRO A 69 -2.59 -9.30 7.50
C PRO A 69 -2.38 -10.02 6.17
N GLN A 70 -1.93 -11.27 6.24
CA GLN A 70 -1.52 -12.08 5.08
C GLN A 70 -2.63 -12.23 4.03
N TYR A 71 -3.88 -12.43 4.45
CA TYR A 71 -5.00 -12.59 3.52
C TYR A 71 -5.23 -11.36 2.63
N LEU A 72 -4.91 -10.15 3.11
CA LEU A 72 -4.99 -8.93 2.27
C LEU A 72 -3.83 -8.85 1.28
N ALA A 73 -2.64 -9.33 1.66
CA ALA A 73 -1.51 -9.43 0.75
C ALA A 73 -1.81 -10.39 -0.41
N GLU A 74 -2.37 -11.56 -0.10
CA GLU A 74 -2.78 -12.56 -1.08
C GLU A 74 -3.90 -12.05 -1.99
N GLN A 75 -4.91 -11.38 -1.42
CA GLN A 75 -5.97 -10.79 -2.21
C GLN A 75 -5.45 -9.69 -3.16
N HIS A 76 -4.54 -8.85 -2.68
CA HIS A 76 -3.92 -7.81 -3.51
C HIS A 76 -3.10 -8.43 -4.66
N GLN A 77 -2.33 -9.48 -4.37
CA GLN A 77 -1.60 -10.24 -5.39
C GLN A 77 -2.55 -10.84 -6.43
N LYS A 78 -3.69 -11.41 -6.00
CA LYS A 78 -4.71 -11.96 -6.91
C LYS A 78 -5.27 -10.89 -7.84
N PHE A 79 -5.55 -9.69 -7.34
CA PHE A 79 -6.01 -8.58 -8.19
C PHE A 79 -4.94 -8.10 -9.17
N ALA A 80 -3.69 -7.99 -8.74
CA ALA A 80 -2.58 -7.65 -9.62
C ALA A 80 -2.41 -8.70 -10.75
N ARG A 81 -2.52 -9.99 -10.42
CA ARG A 81 -2.48 -11.08 -11.41
C ARG A 81 -3.64 -10.98 -12.39
N ALA A 82 -4.88 -10.83 -11.91
CA ALA A 82 -6.04 -10.70 -12.78
C ALA A 82 -5.95 -9.49 -13.73
N LEU A 83 -5.30 -8.40 -13.30
CA LEU A 83 -5.02 -7.25 -14.15
C LEU A 83 -4.04 -7.60 -15.28
N ILE A 84 -2.94 -8.28 -14.94
CA ILE A 84 -1.96 -8.77 -15.92
C ILE A 84 -2.62 -9.70 -16.92
N ASP A 85 -3.41 -10.67 -16.46
CA ASP A 85 -4.08 -11.66 -17.31
C ASP A 85 -5.04 -10.98 -18.30
N ARG A 86 -5.74 -9.93 -17.88
CA ARG A 86 -6.63 -9.14 -18.76
C ARG A 86 -5.90 -8.45 -19.91
N TYR A 87 -4.71 -7.92 -19.65
CA TYR A 87 -3.90 -7.28 -20.71
C TYR A 87 -3.15 -8.31 -21.55
N SER A 88 -2.78 -9.45 -20.97
CA SER A 88 -2.04 -10.51 -21.67
C SER A 88 -2.94 -11.31 -22.61
N SER A 89 -4.23 -11.45 -22.29
CA SER A 89 -5.22 -12.19 -23.10
C SER A 89 -5.69 -11.46 -24.36
N LYS A 90 -5.30 -10.20 -24.57
CA LYS A 90 -5.64 -9.41 -25.77
C LYS A 90 -4.46 -9.23 -26.75
N ALA A 91 -3.37 -9.96 -26.58
CA ALA A 91 -2.28 -10.02 -27.56
C ALA A 91 -2.55 -11.15 -28.58
N THR A 92 -3.54 -10.97 -29.46
CA THR A 92 -3.74 -11.75 -30.69
C THR A 92 -4.47 -10.87 -31.68
#